data_AF-A0A5N5WCV7-F1
#
_entry.id   AF-A0A5N5WCV7-F1
#
_cell.length_a   1.000
_cell.length_b   1.000
_cell.length_c   1.000
_cell.angle_alpha   90.00
_cell.angle_beta   90.00
_cell.angle_gamma   90.00
#
_symmetry.space_group_name_H-M   'P 1'
#
loop_
_entity.id
_entity.type
_entity.pdbx_description
1 polymer ?
#
loop_
_entity_poly.entity_id
_entity_poly.type
_entity_poly.pdbx_seq_one_letter_code
_entity_poly.pdbx_strand_id
1 'polypeptide(L)' 'MTTPQQPKTRTATEVATNIINGVTQDLGRFAEHPDGRPRGLDSATALSACQVRAQLAIGAALLAVADAIRETSR' A
#
# COMPACT_ATOMS: atom_id res chain seq x y z
N MET A 1 -1.79 -34.19 14.61
CA MET A 1 -2.60 -33.15 15.27
C MET A 1 -2.16 -31.80 14.73
N THR A 2 -2.88 -31.25 13.77
CA THR A 2 -2.66 -29.91 13.23
C THR A 2 -3.39 -28.92 14.12
N THR A 3 -2.65 -28.10 14.88
CA THR A 3 -3.23 -27.01 15.67
C THR A 3 -4.01 -26.07 14.75
N PRO A 4 -5.30 -25.78 15.02
CA PRO A 4 -6.03 -24.78 14.26
C PRO A 4 -5.36 -23.42 14.50
N GLN A 5 -4.76 -22.88 13.45
CA GLN A 5 -4.16 -21.55 13.46
C GLN A 5 -5.30 -20.53 13.59
N GLN A 6 -5.51 -20.00 14.80
CA GLN A 6 -6.51 -18.95 15.02
C GLN A 6 -6.26 -17.81 14.01
N PRO A 7 -7.30 -17.33 13.30
CA PRO A 7 -7.14 -16.20 12.40
C PRO A 7 -6.68 -15.01 13.24
N LYS A 8 -5.42 -14.59 13.03
CA LYS A 8 -4.84 -13.45 13.71
C LYS A 8 -5.63 -12.23 13.26
N THR A 9 -6.51 -11.73 14.11
CA THR A 9 -7.28 -10.50 13.86
C THR A 9 -6.28 -9.38 13.59
N ARG A 10 -6.13 -9.00 12.32
CA ARG A 10 -5.26 -7.90 11.92
C ARG A 10 -5.84 -6.61 12.47
N THR A 11 -5.00 -5.78 13.04
CA THR A 11 -5.38 -4.41 13.42
C THR A 11 -5.73 -3.60 12.17
N ALA A 12 -6.55 -2.56 12.32
CA ALA A 12 -6.88 -1.66 11.22
C ALA A 12 -5.61 -1.08 10.56
N THR A 13 -4.57 -0.81 11.36
CA THR A 13 -3.24 -0.40 10.88
C THR A 13 -2.58 -1.46 10.01
N GLU A 14 -2.52 -2.72 10.46
CA GLU A 14 -1.93 -3.81 9.66
C GLU A 14 -2.69 -4.04 8.34
N VAL A 15 -4.02 -3.90 8.35
CA VAL A 15 -4.84 -3.98 7.13
C VAL A 15 -4.53 -2.83 6.18
N ALA A 16 -4.49 -1.60 6.68
CA ALA A 16 -4.18 -0.40 5.89
C ALA A 16 -2.77 -0.47 5.28
N THR A 17 -1.75 -0.82 6.08
CA THR A 17 -0.37 -1.02 5.61
C THR A 17 -0.30 -2.09 4.52
N ASN A 18 -0.99 -3.21 4.70
CA ASN A 18 -0.99 -4.30 3.71
C ASN A 18 -1.62 -3.85 2.37
N ILE A 19 -2.72 -3.09 2.43
CA ILE A 19 -3.37 -2.54 1.22
C ILE A 19 -2.43 -1.55 0.53
N ILE A 20 -1.84 -0.61 1.28
CA ILE A 20 -0.95 0.41 0.73
C ILE A 20 0.25 -0.23 0.02
N ASN A 21 0.88 -1.22 0.66
CA ASN A 21 2.01 -1.93 0.09
C ASN A 21 1.63 -2.73 -1.15
N GLY A 22 0.47 -3.40 -1.12
CA GLY A 22 -0.03 -4.18 -2.26
C GLY A 22 -0.29 -3.30 -3.49
N VAL A 23 -1.04 -2.22 -3.33
CA VAL A 23 -1.35 -1.32 -4.46
C VAL A 23 -0.09 -0.62 -4.98
N THR A 24 0.87 -0.27 -4.11
CA THR A 24 2.16 0.30 -4.53
C THR A 24 2.95 -0.68 -5.40
N GLN A 25 2.97 -1.97 -5.02
CA GLN A 25 3.65 -3.01 -5.80
C GLN A 25 2.98 -3.25 -7.16
N ASP A 26 1.65 -3.29 -7.18
CA ASP A 26 0.89 -3.49 -8.43
C ASP A 26 1.07 -2.32 -9.40
N LEU A 27 1.08 -1.08 -8.90
CA LEU A 27 1.40 0.10 -9.71
C LEU A 27 2.82 0.06 -10.28
N GLY A 28 3.79 -0.45 -9.52
CA GLY A 28 5.16 -0.68 -10.02
C GLY A 28 5.17 -1.65 -11.20
N ARG A 29 4.51 -2.80 -11.04
CA ARG A 29 4.39 -3.82 -12.11
C ARG A 29 3.64 -3.31 -13.34
N PHE A 30 2.67 -2.42 -13.17
CA PHE A 30 1.97 -1.79 -14.29
C PHE A 30 2.86 -0.82 -15.06
N ALA A 31 3.78 -0.15 -14.37
CA ALA A 31 4.69 0.82 -14.96
C ALA A 31 5.92 0.17 -15.63
N GLU A 32 6.11 -1.15 -15.49
CA GLU A 32 7.28 -1.87 -15.96
C GLU A 32 6.90 -3.06 -16.86
N HIS A 33 7.75 -3.37 -17.84
CA HIS A 33 7.70 -4.64 -18.55
C HIS A 33 8.25 -5.76 -17.65
N PRO A 34 7.96 -7.03 -17.95
CA PRO A 34 8.52 -8.16 -17.22
C PRO A 34 10.07 -8.23 -17.24
N ASP A 35 10.70 -7.52 -18.17
CA ASP A 35 12.16 -7.38 -18.29
C ASP A 35 12.73 -6.21 -17.45
N GLY A 36 11.89 -5.53 -16.65
CA GLY A 36 12.26 -4.41 -15.80
C GLY A 36 12.36 -3.07 -16.52
N ARG A 37 12.05 -2.99 -17.82
CA ARG A 37 12.06 -1.71 -18.54
C ARG A 37 10.78 -0.91 -18.27
N PRO A 38 10.85 0.42 -18.13
CA PRO A 38 9.65 1.24 -17.99
C PRO A 38 8.75 1.06 -19.23
N ARG A 39 7.47 0.75 -18.99
CA ARG A 39 6.44 0.80 -20.03
C ARG A 39 6.24 2.24 -20.43
N GLY A 40 6.15 2.48 -21.74
CA GLY A 40 5.62 3.74 -22.26
C GLY A 40 4.13 3.84 -21.91
N LEU A 41 3.82 4.41 -20.74
CA LEU A 41 2.46 4.74 -20.37
C LEU A 41 2.01 5.96 -21.16
N ASP A 42 0.78 5.94 -21.69
CA ASP A 42 0.18 7.14 -22.23
C ASP A 42 -0.05 8.17 -21.11
N SER A 43 -0.19 9.44 -21.49
CA SER A 43 -0.30 10.56 -20.53
C SER A 43 -1.47 10.41 -19.55
N ALA A 44 -2.59 9.80 -19.97
CA ALA A 44 -3.74 9.61 -19.09
C ALA A 44 -3.45 8.51 -18.06
N THR A 45 -2.89 7.38 -18.48
CA THR A 45 -2.49 6.29 -17.58
C THR A 45 -1.40 6.73 -16.60
N ALA A 46 -0.41 7.51 -17.06
CA ALA A 46 0.63 8.06 -16.19
C ALA A 46 0.05 9.00 -15.13
N LEU A 47 -0.91 9.86 -15.50
CA LEU A 47 -1.60 10.76 -14.58
C LEU A 47 -2.42 10.00 -13.53
N SER A 48 -3.18 8.99 -13.95
CA SER A 48 -3.97 8.15 -13.03
C SER A 48 -3.06 7.39 -12.07
N ALA A 49 -1.96 6.81 -12.55
CA ALA A 49 -0.97 6.14 -11.68
C ALA A 49 -0.34 7.11 -10.67
N CYS A 50 -0.06 8.35 -11.08
CA CYS A 50 0.41 9.40 -10.18
C CYS A 50 -0.61 9.75 -9.10
N GLN A 51 -1.89 9.90 -9.46
CA GLN A 51 -2.97 10.17 -8.51
C GLN A 51 -3.12 9.05 -7.48
N VAL A 52 -3.10 7.78 -7.91
CA VAL A 52 -3.20 6.65 -6.97
C VAL A 52 -1.99 6.63 -6.03
N ARG A 53 -0.76 6.84 -6.54
CA ARG A 53 0.43 6.96 -5.68
C ARG A 53 0.30 8.10 -4.66
N ALA A 54 -0.22 9.25 -5.07
CA ALA A 54 -0.43 10.38 -4.16
C ALA A 54 -1.45 10.03 -3.05
N GLN A 55 -2.55 9.36 -3.39
CA GLN A 55 -3.54 8.92 -2.41
C GLN A 55 -2.96 7.88 -1.43
N LEU A 56 -2.14 6.95 -1.91
CA LEU A 56 -1.44 5.98 -1.06
C LEU A 56 -0.46 6.66 -0.10
N ALA A 57 0.30 7.66 -0.57
CA ALA A 57 1.21 8.43 0.27
C ALA A 57 0.46 9.18 1.37
N ILE A 58 -0.69 9.78 1.05
CA ILE A 58 -1.57 10.43 2.04
C ILE A 58 -2.08 9.39 3.06
N GLY A 59 -2.55 8.23 2.59
CA GLY A 59 -3.00 7.15 3.46
C GLY A 59 -1.91 6.65 4.41
N ALA A 60 -0.68 6.49 3.91
CA ALA A 60 0.48 6.12 4.72
C ALA A 60 0.83 7.18 5.77
N ALA A 61 0.77 8.45 5.41
CA ALA A 61 1.02 9.56 6.34
C ALA A 61 -0.04 9.61 7.46
N LEU A 62 -1.32 9.48 7.12
CA LEU A 62 -2.41 9.41 8.10
C LEU A 62 -2.23 8.23 9.05
N LEU A 63 -1.78 7.10 8.52
CA LEU A 63 -1.55 5.92 9.33
C LEU A 63 -0.39 6.11 10.33
N ALA A 64 0.71 6.70 9.86
CA ALA A 64 1.84 7.03 10.73
C ALA A 64 1.44 8.01 11.85
N VAL A 65 0.58 8.99 11.56
CA VAL A 65 0.03 9.91 12.57
C VAL A 65 -0.84 9.17 13.57
N ALA A 66 -1.70 8.25 13.12
CA ALA A 66 -2.55 7.46 14.00
C ALA A 66 -1.72 6.56 14.95
N ASP A 67 -0.66 5.93 14.44
CA ASP A 67 0.26 5.13 15.26
C ASP A 67 1.01 6.01 16.27
N ALA A 68 1.49 7.19 15.88
CA ALA A 68 2.16 8.13 16.80
C ALA A 68 1.23 8.65 17.92
N ILE A 69 -0.04 8.95 17.61
CA ILE A 69 -1.04 9.32 18.62
C ILE A 69 -1.26 8.17 19.61
N ARG A 70 -1.35 6.94 19.10
CA ARG A 70 -1.55 5.75 19.92
C ARG A 70 -0.37 5.48 20.85
N GLU A 71 0.86 5.70 20.39
CA GLU A 71 2.07 5.58 21.20
C GLU A 71 2.16 6.68 22.28
N THR A 72 1.77 7.91 21.94
CA THR A 72 1.72 9.03 22.90
C THR A 72 0.64 8.85 23.98
N SER A 73 -0.41 8.08 23.68
CA SER A 73 -1.54 7.84 24.59
C SER A 73 -1.36 6.60 25.49
N ARG A 74 -0.19 5.96 25.45
CA ARG A 74 0.17 4.77 26.24
C ARG A 74 1.01 5.13 27.46
#